data_AF-A0A257K5K8-F1
#
_entry.id   AF-A0A257K5K8-F1
#
_cell.length_a   1.000
_cell.length_b   1.000
_cell.length_c   1.000
_cell.angle_alpha   90.00
_cell.angle_beta   90.00
_cell.angle_gamma   90.00
#
_symmetry.space_group_name_H-M   'P 1'
#
loop_
_entity.id
_entity.type
_entity.pdbx_description
1 polymer ?
#
loop_
_entity_poly.entity_id
_entity_poly.type
_entity_poly.pdbx_seq_one_letter_code
_entity_poly.pdbx_strand_id
1 'polypeptide(L)'
;MSNISIIKCLDDYITKNGFKEINPVQANEILAKAGLLKDRPDRPGAPLRALLRKGMIPHAFQSGGKGTGWTIPHSSKGKRS
;
A
#
# COMPACT_ATOMS: atom_id res chain seq x y z
N MET A 1 5.07 -12.40 8.73
CA MET A 1 5.29 -11.56 7.53
C MET A 1 6.05 -10.32 7.94
N SER A 2 7.18 -10.01 7.30
CA SER A 2 7.92 -8.79 7.59
C SER A 2 7.35 -7.64 6.78
N ASN A 3 7.25 -6.46 7.40
CA ASN A 3 6.81 -5.22 6.77
C ASN A 3 7.63 -4.89 5.50
N ILE A 4 8.92 -5.22 5.53
CA ILE A 4 9.88 -4.97 4.46
C ILE A 4 9.46 -5.62 3.13
N SER A 5 8.95 -6.86 3.16
CA SER A 5 8.53 -7.58 1.93
C SER A 5 7.30 -6.93 1.27
N ILE A 6 6.38 -6.41 2.07
CA ILE A 6 5.20 -5.68 1.57
C ILE A 6 5.64 -4.39 0.88
N ILE A 7 6.46 -3.58 1.57
CA ILE A 7 6.95 -2.30 1.04
C ILE A 7 7.72 -2.52 -0.26
N LYS A 8 8.67 -3.48 -0.28
CA LYS A 8 9.46 -3.79 -1.48
C LYS A 8 8.58 -4.18 -2.66
N CYS A 9 7.57 -5.03 -2.45
CA CYS A 9 6.67 -5.46 -3.53
C CYS A 9 5.90 -4.27 -4.14
N LEU A 10 5.43 -3.35 -3.29
CA LEU A 10 4.74 -2.14 -3.75
C LEU A 10 5.70 -1.19 -4.48
N ASP A 11 6.91 -0.98 -3.96
CA ASP A 11 7.96 -0.16 -4.58
C ASP A 11 8.38 -0.67 -5.95
N ASP A 12 8.62 -1.99 -6.06
CA ASP A 12 8.97 -2.65 -7.33
C ASP A 12 7.86 -2.44 -8.37
N TYR A 13 6.60 -2.55 -7.95
CA TYR A 13 5.46 -2.32 -8.85
C TYR A 13 5.36 -0.86 -9.28
N ILE A 14 5.45 0.09 -8.35
CA ILE A 14 5.39 1.52 -8.64
C ILE A 14 6.52 1.90 -9.62
N THR A 15 7.73 1.39 -9.39
CA THR A 15 8.91 1.62 -10.22
C THR A 15 8.74 1.02 -11.62
N LYS A 16 8.34 -0.25 -11.71
CA LYS A 16 8.19 -0.95 -13.00
C LYS A 16 7.16 -0.31 -13.92
N ASN A 17 6.09 0.25 -13.36
CA ASN A 17 5.01 0.87 -14.14
C ASN A 17 5.19 2.38 -14.30
N GLY A 18 6.24 2.98 -13.74
CA GLY A 18 6.46 4.43 -13.78
C GLY A 18 5.39 5.23 -13.02
N PHE A 19 4.71 4.62 -12.05
CA PHE A 19 3.71 5.30 -11.24
C PHE A 19 4.37 6.21 -10.20
N LYS A 20 3.65 7.27 -9.79
CA LYS A 20 4.06 8.10 -8.66
C LYS A 20 3.54 7.53 -7.33
N GLU A 21 2.34 6.96 -7.38
CA GLU A 21 1.58 6.42 -6.26
C GLU A 21 0.53 5.44 -6.77
N ILE A 22 0.01 4.62 -5.86
CA ILE A 22 -1.08 3.68 -6.11
C ILE A 22 -2.14 3.76 -5.02
N ASN A 23 -3.35 3.34 -5.37
CA ASN A 23 -4.46 3.27 -4.42
C ASN A 23 -4.49 1.92 -3.67
N PRO A 24 -5.30 1.79 -2.60
CA PRO A 24 -5.33 0.58 -1.78
C PRO A 24 -5.91 -0.64 -2.49
N VAL A 25 -6.78 -0.45 -3.49
CA VAL A 25 -7.34 -1.58 -4.23
C VAL A 25 -6.25 -2.21 -5.08
N GLN A 26 -5.53 -1.40 -5.86
CA GLN A 26 -4.37 -1.83 -6.65
C GLN A 26 -3.30 -2.48 -5.78
N ALA A 27 -2.88 -1.81 -4.71
CA ALA A 27 -1.86 -2.32 -3.80
C ALA A 27 -2.26 -3.68 -3.19
N ASN A 28 -3.53 -3.84 -2.82
CA ASN A 28 -4.02 -5.08 -2.22
C ASN A 28 -4.05 -6.23 -3.24
N GLU A 29 -4.46 -5.97 -4.48
CA GLU A 29 -4.40 -6.96 -5.56
C GLU A 29 -2.96 -7.42 -5.86
N ILE A 30 -2.00 -6.48 -5.88
CA ILE A 30 -0.58 -6.79 -6.12
C ILE A 30 -0.04 -7.69 -5.01
N LEU A 31 -0.32 -7.35 -3.75
CA LEU A 31 0.12 -8.14 -2.61
C LEU A 31 -0.56 -9.51 -2.56
N ALA A 32 -1.82 -9.61 -3.00
CA ALA A 32 -2.52 -10.89 -3.13
C ALA A 32 -1.91 -11.78 -4.21
N LYS A 33 -1.61 -11.22 -5.38
CA LYS A 33 -0.91 -11.93 -6.47
C LYS A 33 0.49 -12.39 -6.05
N ALA A 34 1.17 -11.62 -5.21
CA ALA A 34 2.47 -11.98 -4.65
C ALA A 34 2.40 -12.97 -3.47
N GLY A 35 1.20 -13.37 -3.02
CA GLY A 35 1.02 -14.23 -1.84
C GLY A 35 1.39 -13.55 -0.52
N LEU A 36 1.58 -12.23 -0.51
CA LEU A 36 1.99 -11.44 0.66
C LEU A 36 0.81 -10.94 1.49
N LEU A 37 -0.39 -10.87 0.90
CA LEU A 37 -1.60 -10.45 1.59
C LEU A 37 -2.80 -11.20 1.06
N LYS A 38 -3.45 -12.01 1.91
CA LYS A 38 -4.69 -12.70 1.50
C LYS A 38 -5.82 -11.68 1.40
N ASP A 39 -6.29 -11.42 0.19
CA ASP A 39 -7.45 -10.56 -0.02
C ASP A 39 -8.72 -11.20 0.56
N ARG A 40 -9.68 -10.34 0.91
CA ARG A 40 -11.03 -10.75 1.29
C ARG A 40 -11.97 -10.47 0.13
N PRO A 41 -12.55 -11.51 -0.51
CA PRO A 41 -13.42 -11.32 -1.68
C PRO A 41 -14.69 -10.52 -1.34
N ASP A 42 -15.14 -10.56 -0.09
CA ASP A 42 -16.30 -9.80 0.39
C ASP A 42 -16.00 -8.32 0.66
N ARG A 43 -14.73 -7.94 0.84
CA ARG A 43 -14.29 -6.57 1.10
C ARG A 43 -12.90 -6.30 0.51
N PRO A 44 -12.80 -6.08 -0.82
CA PRO A 44 -11.52 -5.84 -1.48
C PRO A 44 -10.76 -4.66 -0.85
N GLY A 45 -9.48 -4.87 -0.57
CA GLY A 45 -8.62 -3.86 0.05
C GLY A 45 -8.78 -3.71 1.57
N ALA A 46 -9.71 -4.41 2.22
CA ALA A 46 -9.85 -4.35 3.68
C ALA A 46 -8.60 -4.82 4.45
N PRO A 47 -7.91 -5.91 4.05
CA PRO A 47 -6.67 -6.34 4.70
C PRO A 47 -5.58 -5.26 4.62
N LEU A 48 -5.41 -4.64 3.45
CA LEU A 48 -4.41 -3.58 3.29
C LEU A 48 -4.76 -2.34 4.12
N ARG A 49 -6.03 -1.90 4.12
CA ARG A 49 -6.47 -0.76 4.96
C ARG A 49 -6.24 -1.01 6.45
N ALA A 50 -6.28 -2.26 6.90
CA ALA A 50 -5.94 -2.60 8.28
C ALA A 50 -4.44 -2.41 8.57
N LEU A 51 -3.56 -2.78 7.63
CA LEU A 51 -2.12 -2.53 7.74
C LEU A 51 -1.79 -1.04 7.73
N LEU A 52 -2.45 -0.27 6.85
CA LEU A 52 -2.30 1.19 6.76
C LEU A 52 -2.67 1.88 8.08
N ARG A 53 -3.83 1.53 8.66
CA ARG A 53 -4.26 2.07 9.96
C ARG A 53 -3.34 1.68 11.13
N LYS A 54 -2.62 0.57 11.02
CA LYS A 54 -1.62 0.12 12.00
C LYS A 54 -0.24 0.78 11.81
N GLY A 55 -0.08 1.66 10.82
CA GLY A 55 1.20 2.31 10.54
C GLY A 55 2.26 1.37 9.95
N MET A 56 1.85 0.21 9.43
CA MET A 56 2.80 -0.75 8.84
C MET A 56 3.39 -0.23 7.54
N ILE A 57 2.70 0.62 6.79
CA ILE A 57 3.25 1.25 5.59
C ILE A 57 3.43 2.75 5.91
N PRO A 58 4.54 3.16 6.54
CA PRO A 58 4.65 4.47 7.19
C PRO A 58 4.69 5.66 6.22
N HIS A 59 5.00 5.42 4.95
CA HIS A 59 5.02 6.45 3.91
C HIS A 59 3.66 6.66 3.23
N ALA A 60 2.65 5.82 3.53
CA ALA A 60 1.31 6.00 3.02
C ALA A 60 0.55 7.07 3.84
N PHE A 61 -0.29 7.85 3.16
CA PHE A 61 -1.02 8.95 3.78
C PHE A 61 -2.46 9.06 3.26
N GLN A 62 -3.29 9.88 3.91
CA GLN A 62 -4.64 10.22 3.44
C GLN A 62 -4.68 11.71 3.10
N SER A 63 -4.72 12.06 1.82
CA SER A 63 -4.60 13.46 1.34
C SER A 63 -5.74 14.37 1.82
N GLY A 64 -6.95 13.83 1.99
CA GLY A 64 -8.11 14.57 2.50
C GLY A 64 -8.35 14.40 4.01
N GLY A 65 -7.39 13.83 4.75
CA GLY A 65 -7.53 13.59 6.18
C GLY A 65 -8.26 12.29 6.54
N LYS A 66 -8.57 12.12 7.83
CA LYS A 66 -9.11 10.88 8.40
C LYS A 66 -10.42 10.49 7.71
N GLY A 67 -10.46 9.28 7.16
CA GLY A 67 -11.63 8.73 6.49
C GLY A 67 -11.65 8.89 4.97
N THR A 68 -10.67 9.60 4.40
CA THR A 68 -10.53 9.72 2.93
C THR A 68 -9.73 8.58 2.31
N GLY A 69 -9.57 8.58 0.98
CA GLY A 69 -8.75 7.59 0.29
C GLY A 69 -7.31 7.58 0.81
N TRP A 70 -6.74 6.39 0.94
CA TRP A 70 -5.30 6.26 1.18
C TRP A 70 -4.55 6.40 -0.13
N THR A 71 -3.40 7.04 -0.07
CA THR A 71 -2.41 7.16 -1.12
C THR A 71 -1.14 6.46 -0.68
N ILE A 72 -0.63 5.56 -1.52
CA ILE A 72 0.59 4.81 -1.25
C ILE A 72 1.64 5.23 -2.29
N PRO A 73 2.52 6.19 -1.97
CA PRO A 73 3.64 6.56 -2.83
C PRO A 73 4.77 5.52 -2.75
N HIS A 74 5.77 5.65 -3.61
CA HIS A 74 7.03 4.92 -3.42
C HIS A 74 7.67 5.27 -2.07
N SER A 75 8.28 4.30 -1.38
CA SER A 75 8.83 4.51 -0.03
C SER A 75 9.90 5.61 0.05
N SER A 76 10.66 5.80 -1.02
CA SER A 76 11.64 6.88 -1.16
C SER A 76 11.04 8.30 -1.20
N LYS A 77 9.73 8.43 -1.50
CA LYS A 77 9.01 9.72 -1.54
C LYS A 77 8.43 10.11 -0.18
N GLY A 78 8.32 9.16 0.76
CA GLY A 78 7.73 9.36 2.08
C GLY A 78 8.63 10.08 3.08
N LYS A 79 9.91 10.28 2.77
CA LYS A 79 10.80 11.13 3.57
C LYS A 79 10.75 12.56 3.05
N ARG A 80 9.75 13.32 3.49
CA ARG A 80 9.95 14.77 3.66
C ARG A 80 10.74 14.94 4.96
N SER A 81 11.99 15.41 4.79
CA SER A 81 12.82 16.04 5.83
C SER A 81 12.06 17.11 6.59
#